data_AF-K9DZQ4-F1
#
_entry.id   AF-K9DZQ4-F1
#
_cell.length_a   1.000
_cell.length_b   1.000
_cell.length_c   1.000
_cell.angle_alpha   90.00
_cell.angle_beta   90.00
_cell.angle_gamma   90.00
#
_symmetry.space_group_name_H-M   'P 1'
#
loop_
_entity.id
_entity.type
_entity.pdbx_description
1 polymer ?
#
loop_
_entity_poly.entity_id
_entity_poly.type
_entity_poly.pdbx_seq_one_letter_code
_entity_poly.pdbx_strand_id
1 'polypeptide(L)'
;MAQRIVRAKRTLGEAKVPFELPPPAELGQRLGAVLEAVYLIFNEGYTATAGDDWMRPALVDEALRLGRILAELAPNEPEVHGLVALMELQASRMAARLDAAGRPVLLLDQDRARWDGVLVRRGLAALERAARIGAPRASYVLQAEIAACHARAHRAGLTDWRRIADLYGELAVVQPSPVVELNRAVAVGMADGPAAGLALADRLLADGRLDGYHWLPSVRGDLLFKLGRRPEARAEFARAAALAANAAERELLLARVRDASDA
;
A
#
# COMPACT_ATOMS: atom_id res chain seq x y z
N MET A 1 1.62 10.91 -20.51
CA MET A 1 2.79 10.07 -20.12
C MET A 1 3.90 10.02 -21.17
N ALA A 2 3.62 9.77 -22.46
CA ALA A 2 4.64 9.64 -23.51
C ALA A 2 5.65 10.81 -23.58
N GLN A 3 5.20 12.07 -23.50
CA GLN A 3 6.10 13.24 -23.51
C GLN A 3 7.02 13.34 -22.27
N ARG A 4 6.60 12.86 -21.09
CA ARG A 4 7.44 12.89 -19.87
C ARG A 4 8.59 11.91 -19.98
N ILE A 5 8.32 10.71 -20.50
CA ILE A 5 9.35 9.67 -20.73
C ILE A 5 10.32 10.13 -21.83
N VAL A 6 9.81 10.72 -22.92
CA VAL A 6 10.67 11.27 -23.98
C VAL A 6 11.54 12.41 -23.45
N ARG A 7 11.01 13.31 -22.62
CA ARG A 7 11.82 14.36 -21.98
C ARG A 7 12.86 13.78 -21.03
N ALA A 8 12.50 12.82 -20.17
CA ALA A 8 13.46 12.18 -19.28
C ALA A 8 14.59 11.47 -20.06
N LYS A 9 14.23 10.71 -21.11
CA LYS A 9 15.20 10.08 -22.02
C LYS A 9 16.08 11.11 -22.74
N ARG A 10 15.50 12.23 -23.18
CA ARG A 10 16.23 13.31 -23.83
C ARG A 10 17.19 13.99 -22.87
N THR A 11 16.75 14.32 -21.65
CA THR A 11 17.58 14.91 -20.60
C THR A 11 18.74 13.98 -20.22
N LEU A 12 18.50 12.68 -20.08
CA LEU A 12 19.54 11.69 -19.82
C LEU A 12 20.53 11.56 -21.01
N GLY A 13 20.03 11.61 -22.24
CA GLY A 13 20.85 11.58 -23.45
C GLY A 13 21.68 12.86 -23.67
N GLU A 14 21.10 14.03 -23.41
CA GLU A 14 21.75 15.35 -23.47
C GLU A 14 22.83 15.49 -22.38
N ALA A 15 22.56 14.96 -21.18
CA ALA A 15 23.50 14.97 -20.06
C ALA A 15 24.65 13.97 -20.21
N LYS A 16 24.60 13.07 -21.22
CA LYS A 16 25.60 12.00 -21.46
C LYS A 16 26.02 11.28 -20.17
N VAL A 17 25.07 11.00 -19.29
CA VAL A 17 25.36 10.36 -18.00
C VAL A 17 26.01 9.00 -18.27
N PRO A 18 27.27 8.77 -17.85
CA PRO A 18 27.92 7.48 -18.07
C PRO A 18 27.13 6.39 -17.36
N PHE A 19 26.84 5.29 -18.05
CA PHE A 19 26.35 4.06 -17.43
C PHE A 19 27.54 3.33 -16.80
N GLU A 20 28.10 3.93 -15.75
CA GLU A 20 29.22 3.37 -15.00
C GLU A 20 28.71 2.77 -13.69
N LEU A 21 29.37 1.69 -13.25
CA LEU A 21 29.08 1.12 -11.94
C LEU A 21 29.55 2.13 -10.88
N PRO A 22 28.66 2.62 -10.00
CA PRO A 22 29.08 3.56 -8.97
C PRO A 22 30.14 2.92 -8.05
N PRO A 23 31.11 3.69 -7.56
CA PRO A 23 32.09 3.19 -6.62
C PRO A 23 31.41 2.70 -5.33
N PRO A 24 32.00 1.75 -4.58
CA PRO A 24 31.38 1.15 -3.39
C PRO A 24 30.88 2.16 -2.35
N ALA A 25 31.58 3.30 -2.21
CA ALA A 25 31.22 4.36 -1.27
C ALA A 25 29.91 5.09 -1.63
N GLU A 26 29.48 5.06 -2.89
CA GLU A 26 28.23 5.69 -3.34
C GLU A 26 27.03 4.75 -3.30
N LEU A 27 27.24 3.44 -3.14
CA LEU A 27 26.17 2.44 -3.18
C LEU A 27 25.12 2.70 -2.10
N GLY A 28 25.52 3.02 -0.87
CA GLY A 28 24.60 3.32 0.23
C GLY A 28 23.73 4.56 -0.04
N GLN A 29 24.29 5.62 -0.63
CA GLN A 29 23.55 6.84 -0.95
C GLN A 29 22.52 6.62 -2.07
N ARG A 30 22.83 5.72 -3.01
CA ARG A 30 21.98 5.40 -4.16
C ARG A 30 20.93 4.32 -3.85
N LEU A 31 21.14 3.52 -2.81
CA LEU A 31 20.29 2.38 -2.46
C LEU A 31 18.83 2.80 -2.27
N GLY A 32 18.57 3.91 -1.59
CA GLY A 32 17.21 4.41 -1.38
C GLY A 32 16.44 4.63 -2.69
N ALA A 33 17.07 5.26 -3.68
CA ALA A 33 16.46 5.50 -5.00
C ALA A 33 16.24 4.19 -5.79
N VAL A 34 17.13 3.21 -5.63
CA VAL A 34 16.98 1.88 -6.25
C VAL A 34 15.80 1.13 -5.63
N LEU A 35 15.67 1.15 -4.30
CA LEU A 35 14.54 0.55 -3.59
C LEU A 35 13.22 1.18 -4.01
N GLU A 36 13.17 2.51 -4.13
CA GLU A 36 11.99 3.22 -4.62
C GLU A 36 11.63 2.80 -6.05
N ALA A 37 12.61 2.74 -6.95
CA ALA A 37 12.38 2.32 -8.34
C ALA A 37 11.84 0.88 -8.42
N VAL A 38 12.41 -0.06 -7.65
CA VAL A 38 11.92 -1.45 -7.60
C VAL A 38 10.50 -1.50 -7.05
N TYR A 39 10.20 -0.75 -5.99
CA TYR A 39 8.85 -0.71 -5.43
C TYR A 39 7.82 -0.08 -6.36
N LEU A 40 8.22 0.93 -7.15
CA LEU A 40 7.36 1.52 -8.18
C LEU A 40 7.01 0.50 -9.27
N ILE A 41 7.97 -0.30 -9.74
CA ILE A 41 7.72 -1.39 -10.69
C ILE A 41 6.73 -2.39 -10.08
N PHE A 42 6.94 -2.77 -8.81
CA PHE A 42 6.04 -3.67 -8.09
C PHE A 42 4.62 -3.11 -8.03
N ASN A 43 4.45 -1.85 -7.61
CA ASN A 43 3.13 -1.24 -7.47
C ASN A 43 2.37 -1.14 -8.79
N GLU A 44 3.05 -0.79 -9.89
CA GLU A 44 2.45 -0.78 -11.23
C GLU A 44 2.02 -2.20 -11.68
N GLY A 45 2.75 -3.23 -11.25
CA GLY A 45 2.36 -4.62 -11.44
C GLY A 45 1.17 -5.04 -10.58
N TYR A 46 1.16 -4.61 -9.32
CA TYR A 46 0.26 -5.10 -8.29
C TYR A 46 -1.12 -4.41 -8.28
N THR A 47 -1.16 -3.15 -8.71
CA THR A 47 -2.39 -2.38 -8.96
C THR A 47 -2.12 -1.53 -10.20
N ALA A 48 -2.54 -2.01 -11.37
CA ALA A 48 -2.27 -1.32 -12.63
C ALA A 48 -2.90 0.09 -12.59
N THR A 49 -2.08 1.11 -12.85
CA THR A 49 -2.56 2.51 -12.75
C THR A 49 -3.32 2.96 -14.01
N ALA A 50 -3.20 2.21 -15.10
CA ALA A 50 -3.91 2.43 -16.36
C ALA A 50 -4.01 1.14 -17.20
N GLY A 51 -5.00 1.11 -18.09
CA GLY A 51 -5.33 -0.04 -18.95
C GLY A 51 -6.54 -0.81 -18.43
N ASP A 52 -6.94 -1.84 -19.18
CA ASP A 52 -8.13 -2.65 -18.88
C ASP A 52 -7.84 -3.75 -17.84
N ASP A 53 -6.57 -4.08 -17.62
CA ASP A 53 -6.13 -5.10 -16.67
C ASP A 53 -5.98 -4.55 -15.25
N TRP A 54 -6.46 -5.29 -14.24
CA TRP A 54 -6.32 -4.92 -12.82
C TRP A 54 -4.89 -5.11 -12.25
N MET A 55 -4.13 -6.04 -12.84
CA MET A 55 -2.76 -6.39 -12.44
C MET A 55 -1.92 -6.73 -13.66
N ARG A 56 -0.60 -6.53 -13.57
CA ARG A 56 0.40 -6.95 -14.56
C ARG A 56 1.40 -7.90 -13.89
N PRO A 57 1.09 -9.20 -13.76
CA PRO A 57 1.89 -10.16 -12.98
C PRO A 57 3.38 -10.19 -13.37
N ALA A 58 3.70 -10.04 -14.65
CA ALA A 58 5.09 -10.01 -15.12
C ALA A 58 5.93 -8.89 -14.48
N LEU A 59 5.34 -7.73 -14.16
CA LEU A 59 6.05 -6.65 -13.46
C LEU A 59 6.25 -6.98 -11.98
N VAL A 60 5.28 -7.67 -11.36
CA VAL A 60 5.40 -8.15 -9.98
C VAL A 60 6.54 -9.16 -9.88
N ASP A 61 6.59 -10.13 -10.79
CA ASP A 61 7.63 -11.16 -10.83
C ASP A 61 9.02 -10.55 -11.03
N GLU A 62 9.14 -9.56 -11.92
CA GLU A 62 10.40 -8.86 -12.16
C GLU A 62 10.85 -8.04 -10.95
N ALA A 63 9.94 -7.31 -10.29
CA ALA A 63 10.28 -6.56 -9.08
C ALA A 63 10.69 -7.49 -7.92
N LEU A 64 10.03 -8.63 -7.76
CA LEU A 64 10.44 -9.66 -6.80
C LEU A 64 11.83 -10.23 -7.13
N ARG A 65 12.11 -10.49 -8.41
CA ARG A 65 13.44 -10.94 -8.86
C ARG A 65 14.52 -9.92 -8.51
N LEU A 66 14.30 -8.64 -8.85
CA LEU A 66 15.24 -7.55 -8.57
C LEU A 66 15.44 -7.35 -7.07
N GLY A 67 14.36 -7.36 -6.28
CA GLY A 67 14.42 -7.25 -4.82
C GLY A 67 15.25 -8.37 -4.18
N ARG A 68 15.06 -9.62 -4.62
CA ARG A 68 15.82 -10.77 -4.12
C ARG A 68 17.32 -10.65 -4.44
N ILE A 69 17.66 -10.21 -5.66
CA ILE A 69 19.05 -9.94 -6.05
C ILE A 69 19.66 -8.86 -5.14
N LEU A 70 18.92 -7.77 -4.88
CA LEU A 70 19.40 -6.72 -3.97
C LEU A 70 19.64 -7.27 -2.55
N ALA A 71 18.78 -8.14 -2.04
CA ALA A 71 18.94 -8.75 -0.71
C ALA A 71 20.17 -9.66 -0.62
N GLU A 72 20.61 -10.26 -1.73
CA GLU A 72 21.86 -11.02 -1.80
C GLU A 72 23.08 -10.10 -1.87
N LEU A 73 23.00 -8.99 -2.60
CA LEU A 73 24.09 -8.02 -2.75
C LEU A 73 24.29 -7.13 -1.52
N ALA A 74 23.23 -6.89 -0.75
CA ALA A 74 23.23 -6.03 0.43
C ALA A 74 22.63 -6.76 1.65
N PRO A 75 23.26 -7.86 2.11
CA PRO A 75 22.67 -8.73 3.14
C PRO A 75 22.54 -8.06 4.51
N ASN A 76 23.30 -7.00 4.76
CA ASN A 76 23.28 -6.24 6.02
C ASN A 76 22.41 -4.98 5.96
N GLU A 77 21.67 -4.76 4.86
CA GLU A 77 20.81 -3.59 4.71
C GLU A 77 19.34 -3.94 5.07
N PRO A 78 18.82 -3.47 6.21
CA PRO A 78 17.51 -3.89 6.71
C PRO A 78 16.35 -3.44 5.81
N GLU A 79 16.45 -2.26 5.18
CA GLU A 79 15.42 -1.76 4.27
C GLU A 79 15.31 -2.58 2.97
N VAL A 80 16.40 -3.23 2.54
CA VAL A 80 16.36 -4.14 1.39
C VAL A 80 15.50 -5.37 1.73
N HIS A 81 15.76 -5.97 2.89
CA HIS A 81 14.94 -7.09 3.38
C HIS A 81 13.51 -6.66 3.69
N GLY A 82 13.31 -5.46 4.22
CA GLY A 82 11.99 -4.85 4.43
C GLY A 82 11.21 -4.73 3.13
N LEU A 83 11.83 -4.21 2.05
CA LEU A 83 11.17 -4.09 0.75
C LEU A 83 10.83 -5.45 0.15
N VAL A 84 11.76 -6.41 0.20
CA VAL A 84 11.49 -7.79 -0.26
C VAL A 84 10.33 -8.38 0.52
N ALA A 85 10.32 -8.24 1.84
CA ALA A 85 9.25 -8.75 2.67
C ALA A 85 7.89 -8.14 2.30
N LEU A 86 7.82 -6.82 2.14
CA LEU A 86 6.61 -6.12 1.74
C LEU A 86 6.06 -6.67 0.41
N MET A 87 6.92 -6.76 -0.59
CA MET A 87 6.55 -7.25 -1.93
C MET A 87 6.09 -8.71 -1.91
N GLU A 88 6.80 -9.59 -1.21
CA GLU A 88 6.43 -11.02 -1.09
C GLU A 88 5.06 -11.18 -0.40
N LEU A 89 4.84 -10.45 0.70
CA LEU A 89 3.58 -10.50 1.45
C LEU A 89 2.42 -9.93 0.63
N GLN A 90 2.63 -8.85 -0.12
CA GLN A 90 1.62 -8.32 -1.02
C GLN A 90 1.32 -9.28 -2.18
N ALA A 91 2.36 -9.80 -2.86
CA ALA A 91 2.25 -10.73 -3.98
C ALA A 91 1.55 -12.03 -3.57
N SER A 92 1.69 -12.47 -2.31
CA SER A 92 1.00 -13.66 -1.80
C SER A 92 -0.51 -13.64 -2.02
N ARG A 93 -1.12 -12.45 -2.09
CA ARG A 93 -2.57 -12.29 -2.21
C ARG A 93 -3.08 -12.20 -3.64
N MET A 94 -2.21 -12.23 -4.66
CA MET A 94 -2.62 -11.96 -6.05
C MET A 94 -3.79 -12.82 -6.50
N ALA A 95 -3.76 -14.11 -6.16
CA ALA A 95 -4.84 -15.05 -6.49
C ALA A 95 -6.16 -14.74 -5.77
N ALA A 96 -6.18 -13.96 -4.69
CA ALA A 96 -7.38 -13.62 -3.91
C ALA A 96 -7.94 -12.22 -4.22
N ARG A 97 -7.24 -11.40 -5.01
CA ARG A 97 -7.60 -9.99 -5.27
C ARG A 97 -8.77 -9.79 -6.22
N LEU A 98 -9.10 -10.81 -7.01
CA LEU A 98 -10.18 -10.79 -7.98
C LEU A 98 -11.15 -11.95 -7.74
N ASP A 99 -12.44 -11.69 -7.92
CA ASP A 99 -13.46 -12.73 -7.93
C ASP A 99 -13.53 -13.44 -9.31
N ALA A 100 -14.44 -14.41 -9.43
CA ALA A 100 -14.62 -15.16 -10.68
C ALA A 100 -15.11 -14.30 -11.87
N ALA A 101 -15.65 -13.11 -11.61
CA ALA A 101 -16.07 -12.14 -12.62
C ALA A 101 -14.98 -11.10 -12.91
N GLY A 102 -13.78 -11.25 -12.34
CA GLY A 102 -12.68 -10.30 -12.51
C GLY A 102 -12.85 -9.00 -11.72
N ARG A 103 -13.75 -8.95 -10.73
CA ARG A 103 -13.98 -7.75 -9.92
C ARG A 103 -13.05 -7.70 -8.70
N PRO A 104 -12.61 -6.51 -8.27
CA PRO A 104 -11.77 -6.34 -7.09
C PRO A 104 -12.42 -6.87 -5.82
N VAL A 105 -11.64 -7.61 -5.02
CA VAL A 105 -12.03 -8.08 -3.69
C VAL A 105 -11.27 -7.29 -2.63
N LEU A 106 -12.01 -6.62 -1.73
CA LEU A 106 -11.44 -5.84 -0.64
C LEU A 106 -10.63 -6.72 0.30
N LEU A 107 -9.57 -6.17 0.90
CA LEU A 107 -8.62 -6.93 1.71
C LEU A 107 -9.27 -7.78 2.82
N LEU A 108 -10.33 -7.28 3.46
CA LEU A 108 -11.02 -8.01 4.54
C LEU A 108 -11.95 -9.11 4.03
N ASP A 109 -12.34 -9.04 2.76
CA ASP A 109 -13.21 -10.01 2.11
C ASP A 109 -12.41 -11.05 1.29
N GLN A 110 -11.09 -10.86 1.16
CA GLN A 110 -10.22 -11.83 0.48
C GLN A 110 -10.18 -13.15 1.24
N ASP A 111 -10.39 -14.24 0.52
CA ASP A 111 -10.17 -15.58 1.03
C ASP A 111 -8.67 -15.81 1.28
N ARG A 112 -8.28 -15.82 2.56
CA ARG A 112 -6.89 -16.01 2.99
C ARG A 112 -6.37 -17.41 2.74
N ALA A 113 -7.22 -18.40 2.52
CA ALA A 113 -6.79 -19.74 2.12
C ALA A 113 -6.19 -19.75 0.70
N ARG A 114 -6.54 -18.76 -0.13
CA ARG A 114 -5.98 -18.57 -1.48
C ARG A 114 -4.67 -17.79 -1.49
N TRP A 115 -4.16 -17.37 -0.33
CA TRP A 115 -2.88 -16.66 -0.27
C TRP A 115 -1.73 -17.66 -0.42
N ASP A 116 -0.73 -17.29 -1.23
CA ASP A 116 0.43 -18.13 -1.48
C ASP A 116 1.29 -18.26 -0.21
N GLY A 117 1.22 -19.44 0.41
CA GLY A 117 1.96 -19.72 1.64
C GLY A 117 3.48 -19.73 1.47
N VAL A 118 4.01 -19.96 0.25
CA VAL A 118 5.46 -19.86 -0.02
C VAL A 118 5.89 -18.40 0.04
N LEU A 119 5.16 -17.51 -0.63
CA LEU A 119 5.42 -16.06 -0.60
C LEU A 119 5.26 -15.49 0.82
N VAL A 120 4.23 -15.93 1.56
CA VAL A 120 4.07 -15.55 2.98
C VAL A 120 5.31 -15.94 3.80
N ARG A 121 5.77 -17.20 3.70
CA ARG A 121 6.96 -17.66 4.45
C ARG A 121 8.22 -16.90 4.05
N ARG A 122 8.42 -16.63 2.76
CA ARG A 122 9.57 -15.83 2.28
C ARG A 122 9.54 -14.41 2.82
N GLY A 123 8.38 -13.77 2.79
CA GLY A 123 8.22 -12.41 3.30
C GLY A 123 8.49 -12.32 4.79
N LEU A 124 7.96 -13.26 5.59
CA LEU A 124 8.24 -13.32 7.02
C LEU A 124 9.72 -13.59 7.32
N ALA A 125 10.37 -14.49 6.58
CA ALA A 125 11.79 -14.76 6.75
C ALA A 125 12.68 -13.54 6.40
N ALA A 126 12.29 -12.74 5.41
CA ALA A 126 12.98 -11.49 5.08
C ALA A 126 12.81 -10.45 6.20
N LEU A 127 11.61 -10.31 6.78
CA LEU A 127 11.40 -9.47 7.98
C LEU A 127 12.25 -9.90 9.17
N GLU A 128 12.34 -11.21 9.43
CA GLU A 128 13.21 -11.74 10.49
C GLU A 128 14.69 -11.41 10.24
N ARG A 129 15.16 -11.43 8.98
CA ARG A 129 16.51 -10.98 8.64
C ARG A 129 16.70 -9.49 8.93
N ALA A 130 15.75 -8.64 8.51
CA ALA A 130 15.78 -7.21 8.80
C ALA A 130 15.88 -6.94 10.32
N ALA A 131 15.08 -7.65 11.11
CA ALA A 131 15.07 -7.53 12.57
C ALA A 131 16.40 -7.94 13.21
N ARG A 132 17.05 -9.02 12.72
CA ARG A 132 18.34 -9.50 13.24
C ARG A 132 19.51 -8.54 13.00
N ILE A 133 19.44 -7.69 11.97
CA ILE A 133 20.46 -6.68 11.71
C ILE A 133 20.50 -5.63 12.84
N GLY A 134 19.38 -5.42 13.54
CA GLY A 134 19.33 -4.59 14.76
C GLY A 134 19.38 -3.07 14.54
N ALA A 135 19.15 -2.62 13.31
CA ALA A 135 19.03 -1.19 13.00
C ALA A 135 17.62 -0.66 13.34
N PRO A 136 17.46 0.67 13.50
CA PRO A 136 16.14 1.30 13.60
C PRO A 136 15.24 0.92 12.42
N ARG A 137 13.95 0.67 12.69
CA ARG A 137 12.97 0.38 11.64
C ARG A 137 12.74 1.61 10.77
N ALA A 138 12.95 1.46 9.48
CA ALA A 138 12.65 2.48 8.48
C ALA A 138 11.37 2.13 7.69
N SER A 139 11.07 2.90 6.64
CA SER A 139 9.75 2.89 6.00
C SER A 139 9.35 1.52 5.46
N TYR A 140 10.24 0.81 4.74
CA TYR A 140 9.89 -0.48 4.16
C TYR A 140 9.73 -1.57 5.21
N VAL A 141 10.58 -1.60 6.24
CA VAL A 141 10.42 -2.55 7.36
C VAL A 141 9.08 -2.33 8.07
N LEU A 142 8.69 -1.08 8.35
CA LEU A 142 7.41 -0.78 8.99
C LEU A 142 6.21 -1.18 8.13
N GLN A 143 6.25 -0.87 6.84
CA GLN A 143 5.21 -1.29 5.90
C GLN A 143 5.12 -2.82 5.78
N ALA A 144 6.25 -3.51 5.76
CA ALA A 144 6.30 -4.97 5.75
C ALA A 144 5.71 -5.58 7.03
N GLU A 145 5.99 -5.02 8.21
CA GLU A 145 5.38 -5.48 9.47
C GLU A 145 3.86 -5.30 9.48
N ILE A 146 3.35 -4.19 8.89
CA ILE A 146 1.90 -3.99 8.70
C ILE A 146 1.32 -5.09 7.80
N ALA A 147 1.96 -5.37 6.66
CA ALA A 147 1.55 -6.46 5.77
C ALA A 147 1.62 -7.83 6.47
N ALA A 148 2.62 -8.05 7.32
CA ALA A 148 2.81 -9.27 8.08
C ALA A 148 1.70 -9.50 9.10
N CYS A 149 1.17 -8.43 9.74
CA CYS A 149 0.02 -8.55 10.62
C CYS A 149 -1.20 -9.15 9.90
N HIS A 150 -1.42 -8.77 8.64
CA HIS A 150 -2.47 -9.39 7.82
C HIS A 150 -2.13 -10.84 7.45
N ALA A 151 -0.90 -11.12 7.01
CA ALA A 151 -0.49 -12.45 6.56
C ALA A 151 -0.41 -13.49 7.67
N ARG A 152 -0.12 -13.08 8.90
CA ARG A 152 -0.10 -13.98 10.08
C ARG A 152 -1.50 -14.39 10.53
N ALA A 153 -2.53 -13.60 10.23
CA ALA A 153 -3.89 -13.90 10.64
C ALA A 153 -4.61 -14.79 9.61
N HIS A 154 -5.03 -15.98 10.03
CA HIS A 154 -5.69 -16.96 9.14
C HIS A 154 -7.08 -16.52 8.63
N ARG A 155 -7.73 -15.57 9.32
CA ARG A 155 -9.00 -14.97 8.90
C ARG A 155 -9.00 -13.47 9.20
N ALA A 156 -9.78 -12.69 8.46
CA ALA A 156 -9.80 -11.23 8.57
C ALA A 156 -10.02 -10.73 10.01
N GLY A 157 -10.97 -11.32 10.74
CA GLY A 157 -11.28 -10.95 12.12
C GLY A 157 -10.20 -11.27 13.17
N LEU A 158 -9.13 -11.99 12.81
CA LEU A 158 -7.97 -12.23 13.70
C LEU A 158 -6.81 -11.27 13.44
N THR A 159 -6.98 -10.30 12.55
CA THR A 159 -5.94 -9.31 12.25
C THR A 159 -5.67 -8.46 13.50
N ASP A 160 -4.40 -8.34 13.89
CA ASP A 160 -3.99 -7.50 15.02
C ASP A 160 -4.00 -6.01 14.63
N TRP A 161 -5.18 -5.41 14.70
CA TRP A 161 -5.39 -4.01 14.34
C TRP A 161 -4.71 -3.03 15.31
N ARG A 162 -4.54 -3.40 16.58
CA ARG A 162 -3.81 -2.59 17.55
C ARG A 162 -2.35 -2.47 17.14
N ARG A 163 -1.71 -3.61 16.81
CA ARG A 163 -0.35 -3.60 16.29
C ARG A 163 -0.22 -2.80 14.99
N ILE A 164 -1.18 -2.92 14.08
CA ILE A 164 -1.18 -2.13 12.83
C ILE A 164 -1.29 -0.63 13.13
N ALA A 165 -2.13 -0.22 14.08
CA ALA A 165 -2.26 1.18 14.47
C ALA A 165 -0.96 1.75 15.07
N ASP A 166 -0.28 0.96 15.93
CA ASP A 166 1.03 1.33 16.48
C ASP A 166 2.08 1.48 15.38
N LEU A 167 2.14 0.52 14.45
CA LEU A 167 3.08 0.55 13.32
C LEU A 167 2.84 1.74 12.39
N TYR A 168 1.58 2.12 12.15
CA TYR A 168 1.28 3.34 11.42
C TYR A 168 1.68 4.61 12.19
N GLY A 169 1.59 4.59 13.52
CA GLY A 169 2.10 5.67 14.37
C GLY A 169 3.61 5.84 14.21
N GLU A 170 4.37 4.74 14.23
CA GLU A 170 5.81 4.76 13.95
C GLU A 170 6.11 5.23 12.52
N LEU A 171 5.37 4.70 11.52
CA LEU A 171 5.57 5.04 10.12
C LEU A 171 5.30 6.52 9.83
N ALA A 172 4.31 7.13 10.48
CA ALA A 172 4.01 8.55 10.33
C ALA A 172 5.15 9.45 10.82
N VAL A 173 5.97 9.00 11.78
CA VAL A 173 7.16 9.72 12.24
C VAL A 173 8.31 9.58 11.24
N VAL A 174 8.54 8.37 10.73
CA VAL A 174 9.64 8.08 9.79
C VAL A 174 9.36 8.64 8.39
N GLN A 175 8.10 8.61 7.97
CA GLN A 175 7.65 9.07 6.65
C GLN A 175 6.37 9.91 6.80
N PRO A 176 6.50 11.19 7.20
CA PRO A 176 5.36 12.09 7.37
C PRO A 176 4.59 12.25 6.06
N SER A 177 3.35 11.75 6.03
CA SER A 177 2.50 11.81 4.85
C SER A 177 1.02 11.80 5.24
N PRO A 178 0.18 12.67 4.65
CA PRO A 178 -1.25 12.66 4.93
C PRO A 178 -1.92 11.35 4.49
N VAL A 179 -1.36 10.63 3.51
CA VAL A 179 -1.83 9.30 3.11
C VAL A 179 -1.52 8.26 4.19
N VAL A 180 -0.35 8.34 4.83
CA VAL A 180 0.01 7.46 5.96
C VAL A 180 -0.91 7.72 7.14
N GLU A 181 -1.20 8.99 7.47
CA GLU A 181 -2.15 9.34 8.52
C GLU A 181 -3.59 8.89 8.18
N LEU A 182 -4.00 8.93 6.91
CA LEU A 182 -5.31 8.41 6.52
C LEU A 182 -5.40 6.89 6.73
N ASN A 183 -4.35 6.14 6.36
CA ASN A 183 -4.29 4.71 6.62
C ASN A 183 -4.27 4.41 8.14
N ARG A 184 -3.57 5.25 8.91
CA ARG A 184 -3.61 5.20 10.38
C ARG A 184 -5.02 5.41 10.94
N ALA A 185 -5.80 6.34 10.36
CA ALA A 185 -7.19 6.56 10.73
C ALA A 185 -8.04 5.29 10.58
N VAL A 186 -7.84 4.54 9.50
CA VAL A 186 -8.49 3.24 9.29
C VAL A 186 -8.06 2.24 10.37
N ALA A 187 -6.75 2.11 10.62
CA ALA A 187 -6.22 1.16 11.60
C ALA A 187 -6.74 1.43 13.02
N VAL A 188 -6.71 2.69 13.46
CA VAL A 188 -7.27 3.13 14.74
C VAL A 188 -8.78 2.91 14.79
N GLY A 189 -9.50 3.18 13.70
CA GLY A 189 -10.93 2.89 13.58
C GLY A 189 -11.27 1.41 13.77
N MET A 190 -10.39 0.51 13.32
CA MET A 190 -10.55 -0.94 13.50
C MET A 190 -10.11 -1.43 14.88
N ALA A 191 -9.12 -0.77 15.50
CA ALA A 191 -8.55 -1.16 16.80
C ALA A 191 -9.37 -0.65 18.00
N ASP A 192 -9.74 0.64 17.95
CA ASP A 192 -10.34 1.40 19.06
C ASP A 192 -11.79 1.82 18.77
N GLY A 193 -12.28 1.50 17.56
CA GLY A 193 -13.65 1.73 17.13
C GLY A 193 -13.80 2.92 16.16
N PRO A 194 -14.89 2.94 15.37
CA PRO A 194 -15.02 3.83 14.23
C PRO A 194 -15.03 5.32 14.59
N ALA A 195 -15.45 5.69 15.80
CA ALA A 195 -15.39 7.08 16.27
C ALA A 195 -13.94 7.59 16.40
N ALA A 196 -13.03 6.76 16.90
CA ALA A 196 -11.62 7.14 17.06
C ALA A 196 -10.96 7.36 15.69
N GLY A 197 -11.20 6.46 14.74
CA GLY A 197 -10.73 6.61 13.36
C GLY A 197 -11.32 7.86 12.68
N LEU A 198 -12.61 8.14 12.89
CA LEU A 198 -13.27 9.29 12.28
C LEU A 198 -12.68 10.61 12.76
N ALA A 199 -12.35 10.73 14.05
CA ALA A 199 -11.69 11.91 14.60
C ALA A 199 -10.31 12.17 13.95
N LEU A 200 -9.57 11.12 13.57
CA LEU A 200 -8.33 11.26 12.81
C LEU A 200 -8.60 11.75 11.38
N ALA A 201 -9.58 11.16 10.71
CA ALA A 201 -9.94 11.53 9.34
C ALA A 201 -10.52 12.95 9.25
N ASP A 202 -11.26 13.42 10.26
CA ASP A 202 -11.80 14.78 10.32
C ASP A 202 -10.68 15.83 10.47
N ARG A 203 -9.61 15.51 11.21
CA ARG A 203 -8.42 16.38 11.27
C ARG A 203 -7.73 16.51 9.91
N LEU A 204 -7.64 15.41 9.17
CA LEU A 204 -7.09 15.42 7.80
C LEU A 204 -7.96 16.20 6.82
N LEU A 205 -9.29 16.14 6.99
CA LEU A 205 -10.21 16.97 6.20
C LEU A 205 -9.98 18.46 6.48
N ALA A 206 -9.81 18.85 7.74
CA ALA A 206 -9.58 20.24 8.12
C ALA A 206 -8.21 20.79 7.63
N ASP A 207 -7.22 19.92 7.47
CA ASP A 207 -5.87 20.25 6.99
C ASP A 207 -5.82 20.52 5.46
N GLY A 208 -6.77 20.01 4.68
CA GLY A 208 -6.90 20.28 3.23
C GLY A 208 -5.83 19.67 2.33
N ARG A 209 -4.76 19.07 2.88
CA ARG A 209 -3.68 18.42 2.10
C ARG A 209 -4.13 17.21 1.27
N LEU A 210 -5.33 16.69 1.51
CA LEU A 210 -5.95 15.59 0.76
C LEU A 210 -7.16 16.05 -0.07
N ASP A 211 -7.28 17.35 -0.35
CA ASP A 211 -8.33 17.85 -1.23
C ASP A 211 -8.22 17.21 -2.62
N GLY A 212 -9.36 16.73 -3.12
CA GLY A 212 -9.41 15.98 -4.39
C GLY A 212 -8.97 14.52 -4.29
N TYR A 213 -8.50 14.05 -3.13
CA TYR A 213 -8.14 12.64 -2.91
C TYR A 213 -9.37 11.83 -2.47
N HIS A 214 -9.98 11.10 -3.41
CA HIS A 214 -11.24 10.38 -3.20
C HIS A 214 -11.25 9.38 -2.04
N TRP A 215 -10.09 8.88 -1.60
CA TRP A 215 -10.00 7.95 -0.47
C TRP A 215 -10.32 8.59 0.87
N LEU A 216 -10.07 9.89 1.06
CA LEU A 216 -10.43 10.57 2.32
C LEU A 216 -11.95 10.54 2.58
N PRO A 217 -12.82 11.03 1.67
CA PRO A 217 -14.26 10.92 1.85
C PRO A 217 -14.73 9.45 1.86
N SER A 218 -14.07 8.54 1.14
CA SER A 218 -14.41 7.10 1.20
C SER A 218 -14.22 6.51 2.61
N VAL A 219 -13.05 6.76 3.23
CA VAL A 219 -12.73 6.31 4.61
C VAL A 219 -13.69 6.93 5.62
N ARG A 220 -13.96 8.24 5.51
CA ARG A 220 -14.94 8.92 6.37
C ARG A 220 -16.33 8.30 6.22
N GLY A 221 -16.76 8.04 4.99
CA GLY A 221 -18.03 7.38 4.69
C GLY A 221 -18.17 6.01 5.37
N ASP A 222 -17.13 5.17 5.30
CA ASP A 222 -17.15 3.84 5.94
C ASP A 222 -17.24 3.93 7.48
N LEU A 223 -16.47 4.84 8.09
CA LEU A 223 -16.48 5.05 9.54
C LEU A 223 -17.83 5.60 10.02
N LEU A 224 -18.42 6.56 9.28
CA LEU A 224 -19.75 7.10 9.55
C LEU A 224 -20.83 6.03 9.40
N PHE A 225 -20.74 5.18 8.37
CA PHE A 225 -21.67 4.07 8.16
C PHE A 225 -21.64 3.09 9.34
N LYS A 226 -20.44 2.72 9.81
CA LYS A 226 -20.26 1.85 10.99
C LYS A 226 -20.80 2.46 12.29
N LEU A 227 -20.86 3.79 12.38
CA LEU A 227 -21.48 4.52 13.50
C LEU A 227 -23.00 4.67 13.36
N GLY A 228 -23.61 4.18 12.28
CA GLY A 228 -25.03 4.37 11.99
C GLY A 228 -25.39 5.78 11.49
N ARG A 229 -24.40 6.64 11.21
CA ARG A 229 -24.58 8.02 10.70
C ARG A 229 -24.80 8.01 9.18
N ARG A 230 -25.87 7.32 8.74
CA ARG A 230 -26.13 6.99 7.33
C ARG A 230 -26.24 8.20 6.39
N PRO A 231 -26.95 9.30 6.73
CA PRO A 231 -27.04 10.46 5.83
C PRO A 231 -25.67 11.08 5.53
N GLU A 232 -24.81 11.13 6.54
CA GLU A 232 -23.45 11.66 6.42
C GLU A 232 -22.56 10.69 5.64
N ALA A 233 -22.65 9.38 5.93
CA ALA A 233 -21.93 8.36 5.19
C ALA A 233 -22.26 8.41 3.70
N ARG A 234 -23.54 8.51 3.36
CA ARG A 234 -24.03 8.65 1.98
C ARG A 234 -23.44 9.87 1.29
N ALA A 235 -23.41 11.03 1.96
CA ALA A 235 -22.84 12.24 1.41
C ALA A 235 -21.34 12.11 1.12
N GLU A 236 -20.60 11.45 2.01
CA GLU A 236 -19.17 11.20 1.83
C GLU A 236 -18.90 10.17 0.72
N PHE A 237 -19.66 9.07 0.63
CA PHE A 237 -19.53 8.13 -0.49
C PHE A 237 -19.86 8.79 -1.83
N ALA A 238 -20.86 9.67 -1.89
CA ALA A 238 -21.17 10.43 -3.10
C ALA A 238 -20.03 11.38 -3.48
N ARG A 239 -19.41 12.06 -2.51
CA ARG A 239 -18.23 12.90 -2.73
C ARG A 239 -17.04 12.09 -3.23
N ALA A 240 -16.79 10.93 -2.63
CA ALA A 240 -15.75 10.01 -3.08
C ALA A 240 -16.00 9.55 -4.52
N ALA A 241 -17.24 9.16 -4.87
CA ALA A 241 -17.61 8.74 -6.21
C ALA A 241 -17.43 9.86 -7.26
N ALA A 242 -17.65 11.12 -6.89
CA ALA A 242 -17.43 12.27 -7.76
C ALA A 242 -15.93 12.55 -8.03
N LEU A 243 -15.05 12.16 -7.11
CA LEU A 243 -13.60 12.33 -7.20
C LEU A 243 -12.87 11.11 -7.80
N ALA A 244 -13.54 9.97 -7.93
CA ALA A 244 -12.95 8.75 -8.49
C ALA A 244 -12.66 8.93 -10.00
N ALA A 245 -11.42 8.64 -10.40
CA ALA A 245 -10.98 8.72 -11.80
C ALA A 245 -11.27 7.44 -12.60
N ASN A 246 -11.45 6.31 -11.92
CA ASN A 246 -11.73 5.01 -12.52
C ASN A 246 -13.23 4.67 -12.42
N ALA A 247 -13.81 4.16 -13.51
CA ALA A 247 -15.21 3.74 -13.56
C ALA A 247 -15.54 2.63 -12.55
N ALA A 248 -14.64 1.65 -12.37
CA ALA A 248 -14.85 0.55 -11.42
C ALA A 248 -14.87 1.04 -9.96
N GLU A 249 -13.95 1.93 -9.59
CA GLU A 249 -13.94 2.56 -8.26
C GLU A 249 -15.18 3.41 -8.03
N ARG A 250 -15.60 4.18 -9.05
CA ARG A 250 -16.82 4.97 -8.99
C ARG A 250 -18.06 4.09 -8.79
N GLU A 251 -18.17 2.98 -9.51
CA GLU A 251 -19.28 2.04 -9.37
C GLU A 251 -19.33 1.43 -7.95
N LEU A 252 -18.18 1.02 -7.42
CA LEU A 252 -18.06 0.53 -6.04
C LEU A 252 -18.56 1.57 -5.03
N LEU A 253 -18.13 2.83 -5.17
CA LEU A 253 -18.55 3.92 -4.27
C LEU A 253 -20.03 4.25 -4.41
N LEU A 254 -20.58 4.20 -5.63
CA LEU A 254 -22.03 4.36 -5.86
C LEU A 254 -22.84 3.21 -5.26
N ALA A 255 -22.30 1.99 -5.20
CA ALA A 255 -22.92 0.90 -4.45
C ALA A 255 -23.00 1.21 -2.95
N ARG A 256 -21.92 1.76 -2.36
CA ARG A 256 -21.92 2.19 -0.96
C ARG A 256 -22.92 3.33 -0.68
N VAL A 257 -23.18 4.21 -1.65
CA VAL A 257 -24.26 5.22 -1.56
C VAL A 257 -25.63 4.56 -1.43
N ARG A 258 -25.89 3.48 -2.19
CA ARG A 258 -27.15 2.73 -2.13
C ARG A 258 -27.28 1.99 -0.80
N ASP A 259 -26.24 1.30 -0.35
CA ASP A 259 -26.21 0.63 0.96
C ASP A 259 -26.56 1.60 2.12
N ALA A 260 -26.08 2.85 2.04
CA ALA A 260 -26.37 3.88 3.04
C ALA A 260 -27.78 4.50 2.91
N SER A 261 -28.51 4.20 1.84
CA SER A 261 -29.87 4.70 1.57
C SER A 261 -30.97 3.69 1.94
N ASP A 262 -30.68 2.39 1.86
CA ASP A 262 -31.68 1.32 1.89
C ASP A 262 -31.98 0.74 3.29
N ALA A 263 -31.72 1.48 4.38
CA ALA A 263 -31.93 1.01 5.75
C ALA A 263 -32.40 2.10 6.70
#